data_AF-A0A841GQK5-F1
#
_entry.id   AF-A0A841GQK5-F1
#
_cell.length_a   1.000
_cell.length_b   1.000
_cell.length_c   1.000
_cell.angle_alpha   90.00
_cell.angle_beta   90.00
_cell.angle_gamma   90.00
#
_symmetry.space_group_name_H-M   'P 1'
#
loop_
_entity.id
_entity.type
_entity.pdbx_description
1 polymer ?
#
loop_
_entity_poly.entity_id
_entity_poly.type
_entity_poly.pdbx_seq_one_letter_code
_entity_poly.pdbx_strand_id
1 'polypeptide(L)'
;MTITVENVLTELKKVNEYMKKLQDRKKELIAILEENIERPVDKNTLNLEGAKIKWITSAKISNTKARELAEKYPGLVNHVFSVTYKPKLSALNRIQFAKSKGKLPKDIPEEAVEEVLKHIELEERMSISFEEGGDNE
;
A
#
# COMPACT_ATOMS: atom_id res chain seq x y z
N MET A 1 -4.17 23.90 -41.57
CA MET A 1 -5.04 22.80 -41.12
C MET A 1 -5.97 23.35 -40.06
N THR A 2 -7.27 23.43 -40.33
CA THR A 2 -8.28 23.72 -39.30
C THR A 2 -8.48 22.45 -38.49
N ILE A 3 -8.01 22.46 -37.25
CA ILE A 3 -8.25 21.39 -36.29
C ILE A 3 -9.70 21.52 -35.82
N THR A 4 -10.56 20.55 -36.13
CA THR A 4 -11.93 20.51 -35.63
C THR A 4 -11.99 19.82 -34.28
N VAL A 5 -13.00 20.14 -33.47
CA VAL A 5 -13.22 19.55 -32.15
C VAL A 5 -13.38 18.04 -32.25
N GLU A 6 -14.06 17.55 -33.29
CA GLU A 6 -14.27 16.13 -33.55
C GLU A 6 -12.96 15.38 -33.83
N ASN A 7 -12.04 16.01 -34.56
CA ASN A 7 -10.73 15.43 -34.83
C ASN A 7 -9.89 15.33 -33.55
N VAL A 8 -9.91 16.36 -32.70
CA VAL A 8 -9.23 16.33 -31.39
C VAL A 8 -9.80 15.24 -30.49
N LEU A 9 -11.13 15.14 -30.40
CA LEU A 9 -11.78 14.10 -29.58
C LEU A 9 -11.45 12.69 -30.06
N THR A 10 -11.36 12.50 -31.37
CA THR A 10 -10.97 11.21 -31.97
C THR A 10 -9.53 10.85 -31.60
N GLU A 11 -8.60 11.79 -31.70
CA GLU A 11 -7.20 11.58 -31.30
C GLU A 11 -7.06 11.32 -29.79
N LEU A 12 -7.77 12.07 -28.94
CA LEU A 12 -7.80 11.83 -27.49
C LEU A 12 -8.34 10.43 -27.15
N LYS A 13 -9.35 9.96 -27.88
CA LYS A 13 -9.87 8.59 -27.71
C LYS A 13 -8.80 7.55 -28.03
N LYS A 14 -8.07 7.70 -29.13
CA LYS A 14 -6.96 6.80 -29.50
C LYS A 14 -5.85 6.81 -28.45
N VAL A 15 -5.48 7.99 -27.94
CA VAL A 15 -4.47 8.13 -26.87
C VAL A 15 -4.95 7.41 -25.60
N ASN A 16 -6.20 7.57 -25.19
CA ASN A 16 -6.77 6.88 -24.03
C ASN A 16 -6.76 5.35 -24.19
N GLU A 17 -7.13 4.85 -25.37
CA GLU A 17 -7.06 3.42 -25.67
C GLU A 17 -5.63 2.89 -25.61
N TYR A 18 -4.66 3.66 -26.12
CA TYR A 18 -3.24 3.31 -26.07
C TYR A 18 -2.71 3.31 -24.63
N MET A 19 -3.05 4.31 -23.83
CA MET A 19 -2.69 4.36 -22.40
C MET A 19 -3.25 3.16 -21.64
N LYS A 20 -4.50 2.75 -21.94
CA LYS A 20 -5.08 1.55 -21.33
C LYS A 20 -4.28 0.29 -21.68
N LYS A 21 -3.94 0.11 -22.95
CA LYS A 21 -3.09 -1.02 -23.40
C LYS A 21 -1.72 -1.03 -22.70
N LEU A 22 -1.09 0.13 -22.55
CA LEU A 22 0.17 0.26 -21.83
C LEU A 22 0.04 -0.07 -20.33
N GLN A 23 -1.06 0.36 -19.69
CA GLN A 23 -1.33 0.03 -18.29
C GLN A 23 -1.55 -1.47 -18.09
N ASP A 24 -2.29 -2.12 -18.99
CA ASP A 24 -2.52 -3.55 -18.93
C ASP A 24 -1.23 -4.33 -19.19
N ARG A 25 -0.45 -3.94 -20.20
CA ARG A 25 0.87 -4.53 -20.45
C ARG A 25 1.83 -4.35 -19.26
N LYS A 26 1.80 -3.19 -18.61
CA LYS A 26 2.57 -2.95 -17.38
C LYS A 26 2.18 -3.93 -16.27
N LYS A 27 0.88 -4.20 -16.07
CA LYS A 27 0.43 -5.18 -15.06
C LYS A 27 0.91 -6.58 -15.38
N GLU A 28 0.84 -7.00 -16.65
CA GLU A 28 1.35 -8.30 -17.09
C GLU A 28 2.85 -8.43 -16.80
N LEU A 29 3.65 -7.41 -17.14
CA LEU A 29 5.10 -7.42 -16.88
C LEU A 29 5.42 -7.46 -15.38
N ILE A 30 4.63 -6.79 -14.54
CA ILE A 30 4.77 -6.87 -13.08
C ILE A 30 4.45 -8.28 -12.58
N ALA A 31 3.38 -8.92 -13.06
CA ALA A 31 3.03 -10.28 -12.67
C ALA A 31 4.14 -11.28 -13.05
N ILE A 32 4.67 -11.17 -14.27
CA ILE A 32 5.83 -11.97 -14.71
C ILE A 32 7.01 -11.73 -13.79
N LEU A 33 7.31 -10.47 -13.44
CA LEU A 33 8.40 -10.16 -12.53
C LEU A 33 8.19 -10.80 -11.15
N GLU A 34 6.98 -10.70 -10.59
CA GLU A 34 6.62 -11.29 -9.28
C GLU A 34 6.80 -12.81 -9.25
N GLU A 35 6.51 -13.50 -10.36
CA GLU A 35 6.70 -14.96 -10.47
C GLU A 35 8.17 -15.38 -10.59
N ASN A 36 9.04 -14.50 -11.09
CA ASN A 36 10.41 -14.86 -11.47
C ASN A 36 11.50 -14.26 -10.55
N ILE A 37 11.14 -13.36 -9.65
CA ILE A 37 12.10 -12.69 -8.76
C ILE A 37 12.15 -13.36 -7.39
N GLU A 38 13.36 -13.76 -6.97
CA GLU A 38 13.57 -14.24 -5.62
C GLU A 38 13.74 -13.08 -4.64
N ARG A 39 13.10 -13.21 -3.48
CA ARG A 39 13.27 -12.25 -2.39
C ARG A 39 14.68 -12.40 -1.80
N PRO A 40 15.44 -11.31 -1.64
CA PRO A 40 16.73 -11.39 -0.96
C PRO A 40 16.52 -11.77 0.52
N VAL A 41 17.29 -12.75 0.99
CA VAL A 41 17.20 -13.27 2.37
C VAL A 41 17.56 -12.19 3.39
N ASP A 42 18.55 -11.35 3.09
CA ASP A 42 19.13 -10.38 4.03
C ASP A 42 18.57 -8.96 3.89
N LYS A 43 17.88 -8.66 2.78
CA LYS A 43 17.45 -7.30 2.43
C LYS A 43 16.05 -7.29 1.84
N ASN A 44 15.21 -6.39 2.34
CA ASN A 44 13.88 -6.14 1.75
C ASN A 44 13.96 -5.29 0.47
N THR A 45 15.12 -5.22 -0.19
CA THR A 45 15.34 -4.36 -1.36
C THR A 45 16.34 -5.00 -2.30
N LEU A 46 16.01 -5.03 -3.59
CA LEU A 46 16.89 -5.37 -4.70
C LEU A 46 17.06 -4.13 -5.59
N ASN A 47 18.29 -3.77 -5.90
CA ASN A 47 18.60 -2.69 -6.86
C ASN A 47 19.09 -3.34 -8.15
N LEU A 48 18.45 -2.99 -9.26
CA LEU A 48 18.79 -3.37 -10.63
C LEU A 48 19.07 -2.09 -11.42
N GLU A 49 19.74 -2.18 -12.57
CA GLU A 49 20.01 -1.01 -13.40
C GLU A 49 18.71 -0.26 -13.73
N GLY A 50 18.60 1.00 -13.27
CA GLY A 50 17.43 1.86 -13.47
C GLY A 50 16.18 1.52 -12.63
N ALA A 51 16.25 0.55 -11.71
CA ALA A 51 15.09 0.17 -10.91
C ALA A 51 15.43 -0.34 -9.50
N LYS A 52 14.54 0.00 -8.56
CA LYS A 52 14.58 -0.46 -7.17
C LYS A 52 13.32 -1.22 -6.84
N ILE A 53 13.49 -2.46 -6.41
CA ILE A 53 12.40 -3.36 -6.00
C ILE A 53 12.44 -3.50 -4.49
N LYS A 54 11.31 -3.33 -3.82
CA LYS A 54 11.15 -3.45 -2.37
C LYS A 54 10.01 -4.39 -2.02
N TRP A 55 10.21 -5.22 -1.02
CA TRP A 55 9.14 -5.99 -0.40
C TRP A 55 8.64 -5.21 0.82
N ILE A 56 7.37 -4.85 0.79
CA ILE A 56 6.71 -4.03 1.81
C ILE A 56 5.62 -4.86 2.46
N THR A 57 5.75 -5.09 3.77
CA THR A 57 4.66 -5.65 4.57
C THR A 57 3.68 -4.54 4.93
N SER A 58 2.41 -4.79 4.68
CA SER A 58 1.31 -3.89 5.01
C SER A 58 0.26 -4.60 5.84
N ALA A 59 -0.34 -3.88 6.78
CA ALA A 59 -1.48 -4.37 7.53
C ALA A 59 -2.77 -4.11 6.75
N LYS A 60 -3.67 -5.09 6.75
CA LYS A 60 -5.00 -5.01 6.15
C LYS A 60 -6.08 -5.43 7.13
N ILE A 61 -7.27 -4.90 6.90
CA ILE A 61 -8.51 -5.22 7.60
C ILE A 61 -9.67 -4.90 6.67
N SER A 62 -10.82 -5.57 6.84
CA SER A 62 -12.03 -5.22 6.08
C SER A 62 -12.58 -3.86 6.54
N ASN A 63 -13.10 -3.06 5.60
CA ASN A 63 -13.66 -1.75 5.93
C ASN A 63 -14.82 -1.84 6.94
N THR A 64 -15.67 -2.87 6.82
CA THR A 64 -16.77 -3.10 7.75
C THR A 64 -16.25 -3.30 9.17
N LYS A 65 -15.26 -4.18 9.34
CA LYS A 65 -14.71 -4.47 10.67
C LYS A 65 -13.92 -3.29 11.22
N ALA A 66 -13.22 -2.56 10.36
CA ALA A 66 -12.48 -1.37 10.77
C ALA A 66 -13.40 -0.27 11.35
N ARG A 67 -14.60 -0.09 10.79
CA ARG A 67 -15.61 0.84 11.30
C ARG A 67 -16.21 0.36 12.61
N GLU A 68 -16.57 -0.93 12.70
CA GLU A 68 -17.09 -1.53 13.95
C GLU A 68 -16.10 -1.34 15.11
N LEU A 69 -14.80 -1.58 14.88
CA LEU A 69 -13.76 -1.37 15.87
C LEU A 69 -13.57 0.11 16.22
N ALA A 70 -13.81 1.03 15.27
CA ALA A 70 -13.73 2.46 15.51
C ALA A 70 -14.85 2.97 16.42
N GLU A 71 -16.05 2.42 16.27
CA GLU A 71 -17.19 2.72 17.14
C GLU A 71 -16.98 2.13 18.54
N LYS A 72 -16.46 0.90 18.62
CA LYS A 72 -16.25 0.19 19.88
C LYS A 72 -15.05 0.71 20.68
N TYR A 73 -13.93 1.01 20.01
CA TYR A 73 -12.67 1.42 20.62
C TYR A 73 -12.07 2.66 19.92
N PRO A 74 -12.76 3.82 19.94
CA PRO A 74 -12.34 5.01 19.20
C PRO A 74 -10.95 5.50 19.58
N GLY A 75 -10.60 5.45 20.88
CA GLY A 75 -9.27 5.84 21.38
C GLY A 75 -8.15 5.04 20.69
N LEU A 76 -8.25 3.71 20.72
CA LEU A 76 -7.27 2.84 20.08
C LEU A 76 -7.20 3.07 18.56
N VAL A 77 -8.35 3.10 17.88
CA VAL A 77 -8.39 3.23 16.41
C VAL A 77 -7.75 4.53 15.94
N ASN A 78 -7.96 5.64 16.65
CA ASN A 78 -7.31 6.92 16.32
C ASN A 78 -5.78 6.84 16.39
N HIS A 79 -5.23 5.99 17.25
CA HIS A 79 -3.78 5.77 17.33
C HIS A 79 -3.25 4.85 16.23
N VAL A 80 -3.97 3.77 15.92
CA VAL A 80 -3.44 2.71 15.05
C VAL A 80 -3.85 2.84 13.59
N PHE A 81 -4.98 3.47 13.29
CA PHE A 81 -5.50 3.57 11.93
C PHE A 81 -5.22 4.96 11.34
N SER A 82 -5.37 5.06 10.03
CA SER A 82 -5.43 6.32 9.31
C SER A 82 -6.87 6.83 9.24
N VAL A 83 -7.04 8.06 8.75
CA VAL A 83 -8.36 8.67 8.54
C VAL A 83 -9.25 7.86 7.60
N THR A 84 -8.66 7.05 6.73
CA THR A 84 -9.38 6.13 5.82
C THR A 84 -9.55 4.73 6.40
N TYR A 85 -9.42 4.56 7.72
CA TYR A 85 -9.51 3.28 8.43
C TYR A 85 -8.50 2.22 8.00
N LYS A 86 -7.42 2.61 7.31
CA LYS A 86 -6.31 1.71 6.99
C LYS A 86 -5.38 1.59 8.21
N PRO A 87 -5.07 0.38 8.69
CA PRO A 87 -4.17 0.16 9.81
C PRO A 87 -2.72 0.53 9.45
N LYS A 88 -2.03 1.20 10.38
CA LYS A 88 -0.62 1.59 10.24
C LYS A 88 0.25 0.58 10.98
N LEU A 89 1.04 -0.20 10.24
CA LEU A 89 1.90 -1.26 10.80
C LEU A 89 2.82 -0.73 11.93
N SER A 90 3.44 0.44 11.73
CA SER A 90 4.28 1.05 12.76
C SER A 90 3.52 1.45 14.03
N ALA A 91 2.25 1.84 13.91
CA ALA A 91 1.43 2.18 15.07
C ALA A 91 0.95 0.93 15.82
N LEU A 92 0.58 -0.13 15.09
CA LEU A 92 0.25 -1.43 15.66
C LEU A 92 1.42 -2.00 16.45
N ASN A 93 2.63 -2.01 15.86
CA ASN A 93 3.83 -2.50 16.53
C ASN A 93 4.13 -1.71 17.82
N ARG A 94 3.93 -0.38 17.79
CA ARG A 94 4.11 0.47 18.98
C ARG A 94 3.10 0.15 20.07
N ILE A 95 1.82 -0.02 19.73
CA ILE A 95 0.77 -0.37 20.70
C ILE A 95 1.00 -1.78 21.27
N GLN A 96 1.35 -2.75 20.43
CA GLN A 96 1.66 -4.11 20.88
C GLN A 96 2.88 -4.12 21.82
N PHE A 97 3.92 -3.34 21.49
CA PHE A 97 5.07 -3.18 22.37
C PHE A 97 4.69 -2.49 23.69
N ALA A 98 3.88 -1.42 23.64
CA ALA A 98 3.40 -0.72 24.83
C ALA A 98 2.60 -1.66 25.74
N LYS A 99 1.74 -2.51 25.17
CA LYS A 99 1.03 -3.58 25.88
C LYS A 99 2.00 -4.54 26.57
N SER A 100 3.00 -5.06 25.85
CA SER A 100 3.99 -5.99 26.42
C SER A 100 4.80 -5.42 27.60
N LYS A 101 4.84 -4.08 27.72
CA LYS A 101 5.54 -3.36 28.78
C LYS A 101 4.60 -2.81 29.87
N GLY A 102 3.29 -3.06 29.78
CA GLY A 102 2.29 -2.50 30.69
C GLY A 102 2.20 -0.97 30.64
N LYS A 103 2.52 -0.36 29.49
CA LYS A 103 2.58 1.09 29.28
C LYS A 103 1.54 1.59 28.27
N LEU A 104 0.39 0.93 28.20
CA LEU A 104 -0.69 1.41 27.34
C LEU A 104 -1.22 2.77 27.85
N PRO A 105 -1.67 3.66 26.95
CA PRO A 105 -2.47 4.81 27.33
C PRO A 105 -3.66 4.41 28.21
N LYS A 106 -3.99 5.23 29.20
CA LYS A 106 -5.04 4.90 30.21
C LYS A 106 -6.43 4.70 29.62
N ASP A 107 -6.67 5.27 28.44
CA ASP A 107 -7.92 5.23 27.69
C ASP A 107 -8.02 4.02 26.74
N ILE A 108 -6.98 3.18 26.68
CA ILE A 108 -6.94 2.01 25.80
C ILE A 108 -7.02 0.73 26.63
N PRO A 109 -8.12 -0.03 26.53
CA PRO A 109 -8.24 -1.34 27.17
C PRO A 109 -7.27 -2.35 26.54
N GLU A 110 -6.76 -3.29 27.33
CA GLU A 110 -5.85 -4.34 26.84
C GLU A 110 -6.54 -5.32 25.88
N GLU A 111 -7.82 -5.59 26.12
CA GLU A 111 -8.69 -6.43 25.30
C GLU A 111 -8.95 -5.80 23.92
N ALA A 112 -9.01 -4.47 23.85
CA ALA A 112 -9.19 -3.75 22.60
C ALA A 112 -8.02 -4.01 21.64
N VAL A 113 -6.80 -4.08 22.19
CA VAL A 113 -5.58 -4.35 21.40
C VAL A 113 -5.62 -5.77 20.82
N GLU A 114 -6.03 -6.77 21.59
CA GLU A 114 -6.12 -8.16 21.10
C GLU A 114 -7.18 -8.31 20.02
N GLU A 115 -8.35 -7.71 20.24
CA GLU A 115 -9.45 -7.77 19.29
C GLU A 115 -9.06 -7.11 17.97
N VAL A 116 -8.44 -5.93 18.00
CA VAL A 116 -7.95 -5.24 16.80
C VAL A 116 -6.91 -6.12 16.06
N LEU A 117 -5.93 -6.68 16.77
CA LEU A 117 -4.89 -7.51 16.16
C LEU A 117 -5.43 -8.81 15.54
N LYS A 118 -6.49 -9.40 16.12
CA LYS A 118 -7.13 -10.62 15.59
C LYS A 118 -7.71 -10.43 14.19
N HIS A 119 -8.10 -9.21 13.85
CA HIS A 119 -8.71 -8.88 12.57
C HIS A 119 -7.74 -8.25 11.57
N ILE A 120 -6.46 -8.17 11.93
CA ILE A 120 -5.43 -7.61 11.06
C ILE A 120 -4.69 -8.73 10.36
N GLU A 121 -4.70 -8.66 9.04
CA GLU A 121 -3.93 -9.54 8.17
C GLU A 121 -2.67 -8.79 7.71
N LEU A 122 -1.54 -9.50 7.70
CA LEU A 122 -0.30 -8.97 7.14
C LEU A 122 -0.20 -9.45 5.68
N GLU A 123 -0.13 -8.50 4.76
CA GLU A 123 0.08 -8.76 3.35
C GLU A 123 1.42 -8.16 2.93
N GLU A 124 2.27 -9.01 2.37
CA GLU A 124 3.49 -8.57 1.72
C GLU A 124 3.22 -8.22 0.26
N ARG A 125 3.80 -7.11 -0.20
CA ARG A 125 3.66 -6.63 -1.57
C ARG A 125 5.01 -6.22 -2.12
N MET A 126 5.24 -6.56 -3.38
CA MET A 126 6.36 -6.03 -4.14
C MET A 126 6.05 -4.60 -4.61
N SER A 127 7.01 -3.71 -4.47
CA SER A 127 6.92 -2.31 -4.90
C SER A 127 8.14 -1.98 -5.74
N ILE A 128 7.90 -1.52 -6.97
CA ILE A 128 8.93 -1.18 -7.94
C ILE A 128 8.97 0.34 -8.08
N SER A 129 10.16 0.92 -7.98
CA SER A 129 10.43 2.33 -8.27
C SER A 129 11.49 2.37 -9.37
N PHE A 130 11.22 3.09 -10.45
CA PHE A 130 12.22 3.33 -11.49
C PHE A 130 12.99 4.59 -11.14
N GLU A 131 14.30 4.59 -11.35
CA GLU A 131 15.08 5.81 -11.26
C GLU A 131 14.66 6.70 -12.43
N GLU A 132 14.29 7.96 -12.17
CA GLU A 132 14.04 8.90 -13.26
C GLU A 132 15.36 9.09 -14.00
N GLY A 133 15.37 8.74 -15.29
CA GLY A 133 16.48 9.06 -16.17
C GLY A 133 16.67 10.56 -16.17
N GLY A 134 17.73 11.02 -15.50
CA GLY A 134 18.20 12.38 -15.62
C GLY A 134 18.83 12.56 -17.00
N ASP A 135 18.00 12.86 -18.00
CA ASP A 135 18.43 13.53 -19.23
C ASP A 135 17.85 14.95 -19.19
N ASN A 136 18.49 15.80 -18.38
CA ASN A 136 18.53 17.24 -18.60
C ASN A 136 20.01 17.58 -18.88
N GLU A 137 20.47 17.30 -20.10
CA GLU A 137 21.62 17.95 -20.72
C GLU A 137 21.23 18.49 -22.09
#